data_AF-A0A919ZXA8-F1
#
_entry.id   AF-A0A919ZXA8-F1
#
_cell.length_a   1.000
_cell.length_b   1.000
_cell.length_c   1.000
_cell.angle_alpha   90.00
_cell.angle_beta   90.00
_cell.angle_gamma   90.00
#
_symmetry.space_group_name_H-M   'P 1'
#
loop_
_entity.id
_entity.type
_entity.pdbx_description
1 polymer ?
#
loop_
_entity_poly.entity_id
_entity_poly.type
_entity_poly.pdbx_seq_one_letter_code
_entity_poly.pdbx_strand_id
1 'polypeptide(L)'
;MVRKVLEEFPLDTMEDGDIFIMNDPYLGGTHLPDIALIMPIFEGGVPIAFSAAMTHHQDVGGMTPGSVPTNATEIFQEGIRIPPLKYYSRGEVNSTLIKILRLNVRLPDSFEGDLNAQVAACQIGRRRLVSLAEKYGAEKIKYIFSELLDRSEIMTRDAIKDLPNGVFSHVDYLDNDGVDLDTAIKINVNVKIDDDEIYLDFTGTNKQVKGPFNLMPSGAYAAAYFAVHAMIDADVPINGGCFRPISLKLPERSILNPEEPSAVNARTSTMKRVAGCITSALGKADPPRAVADAAGELLLLAFGGEREDGSRYVVGELVASGSGASEGMDGVDVIETDGTNCMNLPIEALELDVPIRINKTELRKGSGGAGKFRGGLGIIREYEVLKGEVIFTHRGERHAYAAQGISSGGAGALAQSVIYRLDGTMEVINSKIIQKLQPGDRVVVETAGGGGYGDIKERSQQSVIADQVNRKS
;
A
#
# COMPACT_ATOMS: atom_id res chain seq x y z
N MET A 1 -15.53 -6.22 -2.33
CA MET A 1 -16.09 -5.65 -3.58
C MET A 1 -16.99 -6.61 -4.37
N VAL A 2 -16.51 -7.68 -5.02
CA VAL A 2 -17.37 -8.57 -5.87
C VAL A 2 -18.61 -9.09 -5.14
N ARG A 3 -18.46 -9.56 -3.89
CA ARG A 3 -19.59 -9.98 -3.05
C ARG A 3 -20.64 -8.87 -2.88
N LYS A 4 -20.20 -7.63 -2.68
CA LYS A 4 -21.10 -6.48 -2.53
C LYS A 4 -21.85 -6.16 -3.83
N VAL A 5 -21.18 -6.27 -4.98
CA VAL A 5 -21.84 -6.14 -6.28
C VAL A 5 -22.89 -7.22 -6.47
N LEU A 6 -22.61 -8.47 -6.08
CA LEU A 6 -23.58 -9.57 -6.13
C LEU A 6 -24.78 -9.39 -5.18
N GLU A 7 -24.58 -8.74 -4.03
CA GLU A 7 -25.67 -8.42 -3.09
C GLU A 7 -26.61 -7.35 -3.68
N GLU A 8 -26.06 -6.33 -4.34
CA GLU A 8 -26.84 -5.22 -4.93
C GLU A 8 -27.45 -5.59 -6.29
N PHE A 9 -26.70 -6.34 -7.09
CA PHE A 9 -27.08 -6.82 -8.43
C PHE A 9 -26.97 -8.35 -8.43
N PRO A 10 -28.04 -9.08 -8.08
CA PRO A 10 -28.04 -10.53 -8.10
C PRO A 10 -27.65 -11.09 -9.47
N LEU A 11 -26.92 -12.21 -9.48
CA LEU A 11 -26.30 -12.78 -10.69
C LEU A 11 -27.30 -13.07 -11.82
N ASP A 12 -28.52 -13.46 -11.47
CA ASP A 12 -29.63 -13.73 -12.41
C ASP A 12 -30.23 -12.46 -13.04
N THR A 13 -29.87 -11.28 -12.54
CA THR A 13 -30.24 -9.97 -13.12
C THR A 13 -29.14 -9.37 -13.98
N MET A 14 -27.96 -9.99 -14.01
CA MET A 14 -26.82 -9.52 -14.79
C MET A 14 -26.92 -10.01 -16.22
N GLU A 15 -26.44 -9.18 -17.15
CA GLU A 15 -26.41 -9.50 -18.57
C GLU A 15 -24.99 -9.47 -19.12
N ASP A 16 -24.79 -10.18 -20.23
CA ASP A 16 -23.53 -10.14 -20.94
C ASP A 16 -23.22 -8.71 -21.43
N GLY A 17 -22.01 -8.24 -21.16
CA GLY A 17 -21.58 -6.86 -21.48
C GLY A 17 -21.91 -5.83 -20.40
N ASP A 18 -22.50 -6.23 -19.27
CA ASP A 18 -22.56 -5.37 -18.08
C ASP A 18 -21.15 -5.16 -17.48
N ILE A 19 -20.93 -3.98 -16.88
CA ILE A 19 -19.76 -3.69 -16.04
C ILE A 19 -20.23 -2.88 -14.85
N PHE A 20 -19.78 -3.24 -13.65
CA PHE A 20 -20.09 -2.57 -12.40
C PHE A 20 -18.87 -1.78 -11.90
N ILE A 21 -19.11 -0.66 -11.22
CA ILE A 21 -18.08 0.22 -10.65
C ILE A 21 -18.33 0.44 -9.16
N MET A 22 -17.26 0.50 -8.36
CA MET A 22 -17.31 0.95 -6.96
C MET A 22 -15.92 1.32 -6.44
N ASN A 23 -15.86 2.16 -5.40
CA ASN A 23 -14.64 2.39 -4.60
C ASN A 23 -14.91 2.51 -3.09
N ASP A 24 -16.18 2.46 -2.67
CA ASP A 24 -16.57 2.71 -1.28
C ASP A 24 -15.86 1.74 -0.29
N PRO A 25 -14.98 2.26 0.60
CA PRO A 25 -14.21 1.44 1.54
C PRO A 25 -15.10 0.72 2.57
N TYR A 26 -16.19 1.36 2.98
CA TYR A 26 -17.16 0.78 3.93
C TYR A 26 -18.00 -0.34 3.30
N LEU A 27 -17.97 -0.47 1.98
CA LEU A 27 -18.61 -1.55 1.22
C LEU A 27 -17.60 -2.58 0.69
N GLY A 28 -16.41 -2.63 1.32
CA GLY A 28 -15.37 -3.60 1.06
C GLY A 28 -14.35 -3.15 0.02
N GLY A 29 -14.26 -1.84 -0.26
CA GLY A 29 -13.10 -1.23 -0.90
C GLY A 29 -11.94 -0.99 0.06
N THR A 30 -10.87 -0.34 -0.42
CA THR A 30 -9.64 -0.06 0.35
C THR A 30 -9.54 1.41 0.74
N HIS A 31 -9.59 2.32 -0.22
CA HIS A 31 -9.73 3.77 -0.07
C HIS A 31 -10.29 4.38 -1.37
N LEU A 32 -10.69 5.65 -1.37
CA LEU A 32 -11.38 6.26 -2.52
C LEU A 32 -10.58 6.29 -3.84
N PRO A 33 -9.24 6.48 -3.84
CA PRO A 33 -8.47 6.38 -5.08
C PRO A 33 -8.53 5.01 -5.77
N ASP A 34 -8.73 3.92 -5.03
CA ASP A 34 -8.76 2.57 -5.60
C ASP A 34 -10.18 2.27 -6.14
N ILE A 35 -10.38 2.48 -7.44
CA ILE A 35 -11.65 2.22 -8.12
C ILE A 35 -11.63 0.83 -8.75
N ALA A 36 -12.65 0.02 -8.52
CA ALA A 36 -12.79 -1.30 -9.12
C ALA A 36 -13.88 -1.33 -10.19
N LEU A 37 -13.55 -1.97 -11.32
CA LEU A 37 -14.49 -2.40 -12.34
C LEU A 37 -14.65 -3.92 -12.30
N ILE A 38 -15.90 -4.39 -12.30
CA ILE A 38 -16.25 -5.81 -12.17
C ILE A 38 -17.18 -6.18 -13.33
N MET A 39 -16.78 -7.16 -14.12
CA MET A 39 -17.50 -7.61 -15.32
C MET A 39 -17.88 -9.09 -15.17
N PRO A 40 -19.18 -9.44 -15.16
CA PRO A 40 -19.59 -10.83 -15.26
C PRO A 40 -19.19 -11.42 -16.61
N ILE A 41 -18.80 -12.70 -16.61
CA ILE A 41 -18.42 -13.43 -17.81
C ILE A 41 -19.46 -14.52 -18.04
N PHE A 42 -20.05 -14.52 -19.24
CA PHE A 42 -21.02 -15.50 -19.68
C PHE A 42 -20.45 -16.37 -20.80
N GLU A 43 -20.86 -17.64 -20.83
CA GLU A 43 -20.70 -18.57 -21.96
C GLU A 43 -22.04 -19.28 -22.18
N GLY A 44 -22.54 -19.30 -23.42
CA GLY A 44 -23.84 -19.91 -23.73
C GLY A 44 -25.03 -19.34 -22.94
N GLY A 45 -24.95 -18.10 -22.46
CA GLY A 45 -25.96 -17.47 -21.58
C GLY A 45 -25.86 -17.88 -20.10
N VAL A 46 -24.85 -18.67 -19.72
CA VAL A 46 -24.59 -19.10 -18.35
C VAL A 46 -23.43 -18.30 -17.76
N PRO A 47 -23.57 -17.70 -16.57
CA PRO A 47 -22.45 -17.03 -15.91
C PRO A 47 -21.43 -18.06 -15.42
N ILE A 48 -20.14 -17.77 -15.69
CA ILE A 48 -19.04 -18.68 -15.36
C ILE A 48 -18.02 -18.08 -14.38
N ALA A 49 -17.81 -16.76 -14.40
CA ALA A 49 -16.80 -16.08 -13.60
C ALA A 49 -17.04 -14.56 -13.59
N PHE A 50 -16.20 -13.84 -12.85
CA PHE A 50 -16.04 -12.40 -12.95
C PHE A 50 -14.62 -12.04 -13.38
N SER A 51 -14.50 -11.04 -14.25
CA SER A 51 -13.25 -10.30 -14.47
C SER A 51 -13.30 -9.04 -13.59
N ALA A 52 -12.26 -8.77 -12.81
CA ALA A 52 -12.19 -7.57 -12.00
C ALA A 52 -10.85 -6.87 -12.18
N ALA A 53 -10.88 -5.56 -12.36
CA ALA A 53 -9.70 -4.71 -12.43
C ALA A 53 -9.86 -3.56 -11.44
N MET A 54 -8.89 -3.40 -10.55
CA MET A 54 -8.81 -2.28 -9.61
C MET A 54 -7.53 -1.51 -9.89
N THR A 55 -7.66 -0.19 -10.00
CA THR A 55 -6.55 0.72 -10.26
C THR A 55 -6.62 1.87 -9.28
N HIS A 56 -5.45 2.34 -8.86
CA HIS A 56 -5.34 3.57 -8.08
C HIS A 56 -5.41 4.77 -9.03
N HIS A 57 -6.43 5.62 -8.86
CA HIS A 57 -6.62 6.83 -9.65
C HIS A 57 -5.86 7.98 -9.01
N GLN A 58 -5.07 8.70 -9.82
CA GLN A 58 -4.16 9.74 -9.34
C GLN A 58 -4.85 10.85 -8.54
N ASP A 59 -6.08 11.22 -8.92
CA ASP A 59 -6.89 12.20 -8.20
C ASP A 59 -8.37 11.83 -8.34
N VAL A 60 -9.07 11.82 -7.21
CA VAL A 60 -10.50 11.53 -7.10
C VAL A 60 -11.28 12.70 -6.46
N GLY A 61 -10.74 13.92 -6.51
CA GLY A 61 -11.43 15.12 -6.02
C GLY A 61 -11.39 15.36 -4.50
N GLY A 62 -10.43 14.77 -3.79
CA GLY A 62 -10.24 14.99 -2.35
C GLY A 62 -9.78 16.40 -2.03
N MET A 63 -9.73 16.79 -0.75
CA MET A 63 -9.42 18.15 -0.33
C MET A 63 -8.01 18.65 -0.70
N THR A 64 -7.06 17.74 -0.95
CA THR A 64 -5.73 18.04 -1.49
C THR A 64 -5.55 17.51 -2.91
N PRO A 65 -4.66 18.13 -3.71
CA PRO A 65 -4.26 17.56 -4.99
C PRO A 65 -3.73 16.13 -4.82
N GLY A 66 -4.19 15.24 -5.70
CA GLY A 66 -3.87 13.82 -5.64
C GLY A 66 -4.77 13.01 -4.72
N SER A 67 -5.76 13.65 -4.09
CA SER A 67 -6.64 13.01 -3.10
C SER A 67 -5.88 12.27 -2.02
N VAL A 68 -4.77 12.83 -1.52
CA VAL A 68 -3.91 12.21 -0.51
C VAL A 68 -3.78 13.07 0.74
N PRO A 69 -4.88 13.55 1.35
CA PRO A 69 -4.78 14.42 2.52
C PRO A 69 -4.10 13.70 3.68
N THR A 70 -3.32 14.43 4.47
CA THR A 70 -2.76 13.93 5.73
C THR A 70 -3.61 14.31 6.94
N ASN A 71 -4.57 15.21 6.79
CA ASN A 71 -5.37 15.78 7.86
C ASN A 71 -6.89 15.73 7.60
N ALA A 72 -7.33 14.87 6.68
CA ALA A 72 -8.76 14.60 6.52
C ALA A 72 -9.29 13.87 7.77
N THR A 73 -10.42 14.33 8.28
CA THR A 73 -11.08 13.79 9.48
C THR A 73 -12.32 12.97 9.16
N GLU A 74 -12.87 13.12 7.96
CA GLU A 74 -14.02 12.37 7.47
C GLU A 74 -13.84 11.92 6.02
N ILE A 75 -14.44 10.78 5.67
CA ILE A 75 -14.36 10.18 4.33
C ILE A 75 -14.79 11.15 3.21
N PHE A 76 -15.69 12.08 3.50
CA PHE A 76 -16.20 13.06 2.53
C PHE A 76 -15.15 14.07 2.08
N GLN A 77 -14.07 14.24 2.85
CA GLN A 77 -12.95 15.11 2.49
C GLN A 77 -11.94 14.41 1.57
N GLU A 78 -12.06 13.09 1.37
CA GLU A 78 -11.08 12.28 0.65
C GLU A 78 -11.37 12.16 -0.85
N GLY A 79 -12.55 12.58 -1.29
CA GLY A 79 -12.95 12.65 -2.70
C GLY A 79 -14.26 11.92 -3.00
N ILE A 80 -14.45 11.57 -4.28
CA ILE A 80 -15.68 10.94 -4.73
C ILE A 80 -15.81 9.51 -4.23
N ARG A 81 -16.92 9.24 -3.56
CA ARG A 81 -17.29 7.91 -3.05
C ARG A 81 -18.39 7.33 -3.92
N ILE A 82 -18.10 6.17 -4.49
CA ILE A 82 -18.88 5.47 -5.52
C ILE A 82 -19.40 4.17 -4.90
N PRO A 83 -20.70 4.08 -4.59
CA PRO A 83 -21.32 2.82 -4.20
C PRO A 83 -21.35 1.86 -5.39
N PRO A 84 -21.74 0.58 -5.22
CA PRO A 84 -21.96 -0.32 -6.35
C PRO A 84 -22.95 0.27 -7.35
N LEU A 85 -22.47 0.56 -8.56
CA LEU A 85 -23.27 1.11 -9.65
C LEU A 85 -23.03 0.34 -10.95
N LYS A 86 -24.00 0.37 -11.86
CA LYS A 86 -23.84 -0.13 -13.23
C LYS A 86 -23.14 0.93 -14.09
N TYR A 87 -21.92 0.62 -14.54
CA TYR A 87 -21.08 1.46 -15.39
C TYR A 87 -21.31 1.21 -16.88
N TYR A 88 -21.43 -0.06 -17.28
CA TYR A 88 -21.91 -0.46 -18.61
C TYR A 88 -23.17 -1.30 -18.45
N SER A 89 -24.13 -1.11 -19.35
CA SER A 89 -25.32 -1.93 -19.49
C SER A 89 -25.35 -2.57 -20.87
N ARG A 90 -25.15 -3.89 -20.96
CA ARG A 90 -25.12 -4.62 -22.25
C ARG A 90 -24.22 -3.97 -23.30
N GLY A 91 -23.00 -3.57 -22.92
CA GLY A 91 -22.03 -2.93 -23.81
C GLY A 91 -22.17 -1.41 -23.97
N GLU A 92 -23.25 -0.81 -23.47
CA GLU A 92 -23.47 0.63 -23.54
C GLU A 92 -23.02 1.33 -22.25
N VAL A 93 -22.16 2.34 -22.39
CA VAL A 93 -21.59 3.08 -21.25
C VAL A 93 -22.59 4.06 -20.62
N ASN A 94 -22.59 4.16 -19.30
CA ASN A 94 -23.39 5.13 -18.56
C ASN A 94 -22.77 6.54 -18.66
N SER A 95 -23.11 7.25 -19.73
CA SER A 95 -22.60 8.61 -19.98
C SER A 95 -22.98 9.63 -18.90
N THR A 96 -24.11 9.45 -18.21
CA THR A 96 -24.51 10.32 -17.09
C THR A 96 -23.57 10.15 -15.92
N LEU A 97 -23.23 8.91 -15.55
CA LEU A 97 -22.28 8.63 -14.48
C LEU A 97 -20.90 9.21 -14.81
N ILE A 98 -20.40 9.01 -16.04
CA ILE A 98 -19.11 9.58 -16.47
C ILE A 98 -19.09 11.10 -16.32
N LYS A 99 -20.15 11.80 -16.75
CA LYS A 99 -20.23 13.26 -16.62
C LYS A 99 -20.13 13.71 -15.16
N ILE A 100 -20.77 13.00 -14.24
CA ILE A 100 -20.70 13.30 -12.80
C ILE A 100 -19.30 13.04 -12.25
N LEU A 101 -18.70 11.89 -12.58
CA LEU A 101 -17.35 11.54 -12.10
C LEU A 101 -16.32 12.55 -12.61
N ARG A 102 -16.31 12.84 -13.91
CA ARG A 102 -15.39 13.81 -14.54
C ARG A 102 -15.50 15.20 -13.93
N LEU A 103 -16.70 15.65 -13.56
CA LEU A 103 -16.91 16.97 -12.95
C LEU A 103 -16.26 17.10 -11.58
N ASN A 104 -16.10 15.99 -10.85
CA ASN A 104 -15.68 15.98 -9.46
C ASN A 104 -14.19 15.66 -9.24
N VAL A 105 -13.38 15.59 -10.31
CA VAL A 105 -11.95 15.28 -10.22
C VAL A 105 -11.08 16.38 -10.84
N ARG A 106 -9.82 16.49 -10.42
CA ARG A 106 -8.91 17.53 -10.95
C ARG A 106 -8.36 17.21 -12.34
N LEU A 107 -8.21 15.93 -12.66
CA LEU A 107 -7.61 15.42 -13.90
C LEU A 107 -8.62 14.52 -14.65
N PRO A 108 -9.70 15.09 -15.23
CA PRO A 108 -10.79 14.30 -15.78
C PRO A 108 -10.39 13.39 -16.94
N ASP A 109 -9.44 13.82 -17.78
CA ASP A 109 -9.01 13.03 -18.94
C ASP A 109 -8.14 11.84 -18.52
N SER A 110 -7.25 12.02 -17.55
CA SER A 110 -6.49 10.92 -16.94
C SER A 110 -7.42 9.93 -16.23
N PHE A 111 -8.37 10.44 -15.43
CA PHE A 111 -9.35 9.62 -14.72
C PHE A 111 -10.19 8.75 -15.67
N GLU A 112 -10.71 9.32 -16.75
CA GLU A 112 -11.44 8.55 -17.76
C GLU A 112 -10.51 7.59 -18.53
N GLY A 113 -9.27 7.98 -18.79
CA GLY A 113 -8.24 7.12 -19.36
C GLY A 113 -8.01 5.85 -18.53
N ASP A 114 -7.90 5.99 -17.21
CA ASP A 114 -7.73 4.87 -16.28
C ASP A 114 -8.97 3.95 -16.27
N LEU A 115 -10.19 4.51 -16.26
CA LEU A 115 -11.42 3.71 -16.39
C LEU A 115 -11.43 2.92 -17.70
N ASN A 116 -11.07 3.53 -18.82
CA ASN A 116 -11.00 2.87 -20.11
C ASN A 116 -9.96 1.74 -20.13
N ALA A 117 -8.79 1.95 -19.50
CA ALA A 117 -7.78 0.93 -19.35
C ALA A 117 -8.30 -0.26 -18.51
N GLN A 118 -9.04 0.00 -17.43
CA GLN A 118 -9.67 -1.04 -16.61
C GLN A 118 -10.74 -1.82 -17.39
N VAL A 119 -11.57 -1.14 -18.19
CA VAL A 119 -12.54 -1.80 -19.08
C VAL A 119 -11.81 -2.74 -20.05
N ALA A 120 -10.74 -2.26 -20.68
CA ALA A 120 -9.93 -3.06 -21.59
C ALA A 120 -9.36 -4.30 -20.87
N ALA A 121 -8.79 -4.14 -19.67
CA ALA A 121 -8.27 -5.24 -18.86
C ALA A 121 -9.35 -6.29 -18.57
N CYS A 122 -10.54 -5.85 -18.13
CA CYS A 122 -11.67 -6.75 -17.87
C CYS A 122 -12.09 -7.52 -19.13
N GLN A 123 -12.15 -6.85 -20.29
CA GLN A 123 -12.48 -7.47 -21.58
C GLN A 123 -11.44 -8.52 -22.01
N ILE A 124 -10.14 -8.30 -21.75
CA ILE A 124 -9.11 -9.32 -22.00
C ILE A 124 -9.38 -10.57 -21.16
N GLY A 125 -9.66 -10.39 -19.86
CA GLY A 125 -9.99 -11.50 -18.95
C GLY A 125 -11.21 -12.29 -19.42
N ARG A 126 -12.28 -11.58 -19.80
CA ARG A 126 -13.48 -12.17 -20.41
C ARG A 126 -13.12 -12.99 -21.65
N ARG A 127 -12.43 -12.41 -22.63
CA ARG A 127 -12.10 -13.07 -23.90
C ARG A 127 -11.29 -14.35 -23.68
N ARG A 128 -10.33 -14.33 -22.75
CA ARG A 128 -9.51 -15.51 -22.44
C ARG A 128 -10.30 -16.60 -21.74
N LEU A 129 -11.15 -16.25 -20.77
CA LEU A 129 -11.97 -17.23 -20.06
C LEU A 129 -13.07 -17.84 -20.93
N VAL A 130 -13.72 -17.04 -21.78
CA VAL A 130 -14.69 -17.55 -22.77
C VAL A 130 -14.01 -18.54 -23.71
N SER A 131 -12.83 -18.22 -24.26
CA SER A 131 -12.08 -19.14 -25.13
C SER A 131 -11.71 -20.46 -24.44
N LEU A 132 -11.41 -20.43 -23.15
CA LEU A 132 -11.17 -21.65 -22.36
C LEU A 132 -12.46 -22.45 -22.14
N ALA A 133 -13.57 -21.76 -21.85
CA ALA A 133 -14.88 -22.38 -21.66
C ALA A 133 -15.41 -23.02 -22.95
N GLU A 134 -15.25 -22.37 -24.10
CA GLU A 134 -15.59 -22.93 -25.42
C GLU A 134 -14.82 -24.23 -25.72
N LYS A 135 -13.54 -24.28 -25.31
CA LYS A 135 -12.68 -25.44 -25.57
C LYS A 135 -12.92 -26.61 -24.61
N TYR A 136 -13.15 -26.33 -23.32
CA TYR A 136 -13.16 -27.34 -22.27
C TYR A 136 -14.53 -27.55 -21.60
N GLY A 137 -15.50 -26.67 -21.86
CA GLY A 137 -16.82 -26.61 -21.22
C GLY A 137 -16.83 -25.77 -19.94
N ALA A 138 -17.86 -24.96 -19.76
CA ALA A 138 -18.05 -24.08 -18.60
C ALA A 138 -17.96 -24.81 -17.25
N GLU A 139 -18.62 -25.96 -17.13
CA GLU A 139 -18.64 -26.75 -15.88
C GLU A 139 -17.25 -27.28 -15.52
N LYS A 140 -16.45 -27.68 -16.51
CA LYS A 140 -15.07 -28.11 -16.28
C LYS A 140 -14.18 -26.96 -15.81
N ILE A 141 -14.39 -25.75 -16.33
CA ILE A 141 -13.66 -24.56 -15.87
C ILE A 141 -14.02 -24.22 -14.42
N LYS A 142 -15.30 -24.24 -14.05
CA LYS A 142 -15.75 -24.02 -12.66
C LYS A 142 -15.19 -25.07 -11.69
N TYR A 143 -15.14 -26.33 -12.12
CA TYR A 143 -14.50 -27.39 -11.36
C TYR A 143 -13.00 -27.11 -11.13
N ILE A 144 -12.28 -26.72 -12.18
CA ILE A 144 -10.86 -26.35 -12.08
C ILE A 144 -10.64 -25.18 -11.10
N PHE A 145 -11.51 -24.17 -11.09
CA PHE A 145 -11.40 -23.09 -10.11
C PHE A 145 -11.51 -23.61 -8.68
N SER A 146 -12.46 -24.52 -8.42
CA SER A 146 -12.64 -25.12 -7.09
C SER A 146 -11.39 -25.91 -6.68
N GLU A 147 -10.86 -26.75 -7.58
CA GLU A 147 -9.62 -27.51 -7.34
C GLU A 147 -8.40 -26.61 -7.08
N LEU A 148 -8.29 -25.46 -7.78
CA LEU A 148 -7.20 -24.51 -7.56
C LEU A 148 -7.28 -23.83 -6.18
N LEU A 149 -8.49 -23.52 -5.72
CA LEU A 149 -8.72 -23.00 -4.38
C LEU A 149 -8.35 -24.06 -3.33
N ASP A 150 -8.91 -25.27 -3.46
CA ASP A 150 -8.69 -26.35 -2.48
C ASP A 150 -7.22 -26.78 -2.42
N ARG A 151 -6.54 -26.86 -3.57
CA ARG A 151 -5.10 -27.15 -3.61
C ARG A 151 -4.27 -26.09 -2.89
N SER A 152 -4.58 -24.81 -3.10
CA SER A 152 -3.84 -23.74 -2.41
C SER A 152 -4.08 -23.77 -0.91
N GLU A 153 -5.31 -24.09 -0.45
CA GLU A 153 -5.62 -24.26 0.96
C GLU A 153 -4.79 -25.39 1.59
N ILE A 154 -4.76 -26.56 0.94
CA ILE A 154 -3.97 -27.72 1.41
C ILE A 154 -2.50 -27.34 1.54
N MET A 155 -1.92 -26.73 0.49
CA MET A 155 -0.50 -26.33 0.51
C MET A 155 -0.21 -25.29 1.61
N THR A 156 -1.12 -24.33 1.84
CA THR A 156 -0.98 -23.37 2.93
C THR A 156 -1.04 -24.05 4.30
N ARG A 157 -2.02 -24.92 4.54
CA ARG A 157 -2.15 -25.65 5.81
C ARG A 157 -0.92 -26.51 6.09
N ASP A 158 -0.40 -27.20 5.08
CA ASP A 158 0.82 -28.00 5.23
C ASP A 158 2.05 -27.12 5.55
N ALA A 159 2.19 -25.96 4.90
CA ALA A 159 3.26 -25.01 5.24
C ALA A 159 3.11 -24.39 6.65
N ILE A 160 1.89 -24.24 7.17
CA ILE A 160 1.66 -23.78 8.55
C ILE A 160 2.11 -24.82 9.56
N LYS A 161 1.91 -26.13 9.30
CA LYS A 161 2.30 -27.23 10.20
C LYS A 161 3.81 -27.31 10.46
N ASP A 162 4.62 -26.76 9.56
CA ASP A 162 6.08 -26.68 9.75
C ASP A 162 6.48 -25.63 10.80
N LEU A 163 5.56 -24.73 11.18
CA LEU A 163 5.77 -23.74 12.23
C LEU A 163 5.43 -24.32 13.62
N PRO A 164 6.14 -23.91 14.67
CA PRO A 164 5.81 -24.36 16.02
C PRO A 164 4.50 -23.72 16.52
N ASN A 165 3.62 -24.55 17.08
CA ASN A 165 2.44 -24.08 17.80
C ASN A 165 2.82 -23.14 18.95
N GLY A 166 2.06 -22.07 19.12
CA GLY A 166 2.36 -21.08 20.15
C GLY A 166 1.67 -19.74 19.92
N VAL A 167 1.98 -18.77 20.77
CA VAL A 167 1.53 -17.39 20.65
C VAL A 167 2.75 -16.47 20.59
N PHE A 168 2.84 -15.71 19.52
CA PHE A 168 3.96 -14.81 19.24
C PHE A 168 3.43 -13.39 19.08
N SER A 169 3.95 -12.45 19.87
CA SER A 169 3.43 -11.08 19.91
C SER A 169 4.44 -10.09 19.34
N HIS A 170 3.95 -9.05 18.67
CA HIS A 170 4.77 -7.91 18.26
C HIS A 170 3.97 -6.60 18.38
N VAL A 171 4.69 -5.51 18.63
CA VAL A 171 4.15 -4.15 18.73
C VAL A 171 5.06 -3.22 17.95
N ASP A 172 4.46 -2.41 17.10
CA ASP A 172 5.14 -1.32 16.40
C ASP A 172 4.19 -0.10 16.29
N TYR A 173 4.71 1.05 15.89
CA TYR A 173 4.04 2.34 15.97
C TYR A 173 4.10 3.12 14.66
N LEU A 174 2.98 3.74 14.28
CA LEU A 174 3.01 4.89 13.37
C LEU A 174 3.31 6.16 14.17
N ASP A 175 3.92 7.15 13.53
CA ASP A 175 4.36 8.37 14.21
C ASP A 175 3.18 9.17 14.81
N ASN A 176 2.11 9.39 14.02
CA ASN A 176 0.87 10.08 14.41
C ASN A 176 -0.21 9.96 13.31
N ASP A 177 -1.38 10.60 13.47
CA ASP A 177 -2.48 10.56 12.49
C ASP A 177 -2.57 11.79 11.56
N GLY A 178 -1.63 12.75 11.67
CA GLY A 178 -1.63 13.98 10.87
C GLY A 178 -2.62 15.06 11.34
N VAL A 179 -3.40 14.80 12.40
CA VAL A 179 -4.29 15.75 13.07
C VAL A 179 -3.82 15.99 14.51
N ASP A 180 -3.63 14.91 15.28
CA ASP A 180 -2.97 14.89 16.59
C ASP A 180 -1.52 14.46 16.39
N LEU A 181 -0.65 15.45 16.19
CA LEU A 181 0.74 15.23 15.78
C LEU A 181 1.64 14.69 16.90
N ASP A 182 1.19 14.77 18.15
CA ASP A 182 1.97 14.42 19.34
C ASP A 182 1.70 12.99 19.83
N THR A 183 0.73 12.30 19.24
CA THR A 183 0.27 10.98 19.69
C THR A 183 0.62 9.87 18.70
N ALA A 184 1.49 8.96 19.12
CA ALA A 184 1.81 7.76 18.36
C ALA A 184 0.66 6.75 18.30
N ILE A 185 0.59 6.01 17.20
CA ILE A 185 -0.47 5.02 16.96
C ILE A 185 0.13 3.62 17.08
N LYS A 186 -0.27 2.89 18.12
CA LYS A 186 0.16 1.51 18.36
C LYS A 186 -0.59 0.52 17.48
N ILE A 187 0.15 -0.35 16.80
CA ILE A 187 -0.33 -1.59 16.20
C ILE A 187 0.17 -2.75 17.05
N ASN A 188 -0.74 -3.59 17.53
CA ASN A 188 -0.43 -4.77 18.32
C ASN A 188 -0.99 -6.01 17.63
N VAL A 189 -0.19 -7.06 17.52
CA VAL A 189 -0.67 -8.38 17.08
C VAL A 189 -0.20 -9.47 18.02
N ASN A 190 -1.09 -10.40 18.32
CA ASN A 190 -0.75 -11.71 18.86
C ASN A 190 -1.07 -12.75 17.78
N VAL A 191 -0.05 -13.39 17.25
CA VAL A 191 -0.15 -14.46 16.25
C VAL A 191 -0.19 -15.79 17.00
N LYS A 192 -1.35 -16.45 16.98
CA LYS A 192 -1.49 -17.81 17.49
C LYS A 192 -1.42 -18.80 16.33
N ILE A 193 -0.48 -19.74 16.41
CA ILE A 193 -0.35 -20.89 15.51
C ILE A 193 -0.90 -22.10 16.26
N ASP A 194 -1.89 -22.76 15.67
CA ASP A 194 -2.57 -23.91 16.25
C ASP A 194 -2.82 -24.97 15.18
N ASP A 195 -1.93 -25.97 15.15
CA ASP A 195 -1.90 -27.04 14.14
C ASP A 195 -1.68 -26.46 12.73
N ASP A 196 -2.74 -26.38 11.92
CA ASP A 196 -2.65 -25.93 10.53
C ASP A 196 -3.32 -24.56 10.28
N GLU A 197 -3.59 -23.82 11.36
CA GLU A 197 -4.28 -22.53 11.32
C GLU A 197 -3.50 -21.41 12.00
N ILE A 198 -3.65 -20.20 11.45
CA ILE A 198 -3.11 -18.97 12.02
C ILE A 198 -4.25 -18.04 12.44
N TYR A 199 -4.23 -17.64 13.71
CA TYR A 199 -5.17 -16.71 14.32
C TYR A 199 -4.45 -15.42 14.70
N LEU A 200 -4.84 -14.30 14.09
CA LEU A 200 -4.25 -12.98 14.31
C LEU A 200 -5.15 -12.13 15.21
N ASP A 201 -4.78 -11.95 16.49
CA ASP A 201 -5.54 -11.12 17.44
C ASP A 201 -4.92 -9.72 17.57
N PHE A 202 -5.65 -8.71 17.09
CA PHE A 202 -5.25 -7.30 17.14
C PHE A 202 -5.72 -6.56 18.41
N THR A 203 -6.24 -7.27 19.41
CA THR A 203 -6.57 -6.69 20.73
C THR A 203 -5.37 -5.94 21.29
N GLY A 204 -5.59 -4.70 21.74
CA GLY A 204 -4.52 -3.82 22.24
C GLY A 204 -3.92 -2.86 21.20
N THR A 205 -4.38 -2.92 19.95
CA THR A 205 -4.18 -1.88 18.92
C THR A 205 -4.98 -0.62 19.26
N ASN A 206 -4.51 0.55 18.83
CA ASN A 206 -5.20 1.82 19.04
C ASN A 206 -6.65 1.83 18.53
N LYS A 207 -7.49 2.63 19.20
CA LYS A 207 -8.80 3.00 18.67
C LYS A 207 -8.67 3.71 17.32
N GLN A 208 -9.75 3.77 16.56
CA GLN A 208 -9.80 4.59 15.34
C GLN A 208 -9.34 6.02 15.64
N VAL A 209 -8.58 6.60 14.72
CA VAL A 209 -7.94 7.90 14.87
C VAL A 209 -8.71 8.97 14.10
N LYS A 210 -8.43 10.25 14.38
CA LYS A 210 -9.15 11.35 13.72
C LYS A 210 -8.70 11.48 12.27
N GLY A 211 -7.40 11.42 12.03
CA GLY A 211 -6.83 11.56 10.70
C GLY A 211 -7.05 10.35 9.78
N PRO A 212 -6.56 10.42 8.54
CA PRO A 212 -6.92 9.50 7.46
C PRO A 212 -6.19 8.14 7.52
N PHE A 213 -5.57 7.80 8.65
CA PHE A 213 -4.73 6.61 8.80
C PHE A 213 -5.52 5.37 9.24
N ASN A 214 -6.84 5.46 9.34
CA ASN A 214 -7.67 4.29 9.58
C ASN A 214 -7.60 3.32 8.40
N LEU A 215 -7.57 2.03 8.70
CA LEU A 215 -7.49 0.92 7.76
C LEU A 215 -8.78 0.12 7.85
N MET A 216 -9.53 0.06 6.73
CA MET A 216 -10.70 -0.83 6.66
C MET A 216 -10.29 -2.29 6.84
N PRO A 217 -11.17 -3.17 7.35
CA PRO A 217 -10.87 -4.59 7.52
C PRO A 217 -10.32 -5.27 6.27
N SER A 218 -10.80 -4.88 5.07
CA SER A 218 -10.28 -5.35 3.78
C SER A 218 -8.75 -5.19 3.66
N GLY A 219 -8.21 -4.06 4.11
CA GLY A 219 -6.78 -3.79 4.12
C GLY A 219 -6.02 -4.54 5.22
N ALA A 220 -6.62 -4.75 6.39
CA ALA A 220 -6.03 -5.58 7.44
C ALA A 220 -5.90 -7.05 6.99
N TYR A 221 -6.93 -7.59 6.33
CA TYR A 221 -6.87 -8.91 5.71
C TYR A 221 -5.79 -8.98 4.61
N ALA A 222 -5.71 -7.98 3.74
CA ALA A 222 -4.68 -7.94 2.69
C ALA A 222 -3.25 -7.95 3.28
N ALA A 223 -2.99 -7.17 4.33
CA ALA A 223 -1.72 -7.15 5.04
C ALA A 223 -1.40 -8.51 5.67
N ALA A 224 -2.39 -9.16 6.29
CA ALA A 224 -2.24 -10.48 6.88
C ALA A 224 -1.93 -11.56 5.86
N TYR A 225 -2.67 -11.60 4.74
CA TYR A 225 -2.45 -12.57 3.68
C TYR A 225 -1.06 -12.41 3.06
N PHE A 226 -0.63 -11.16 2.81
CA PHE A 226 0.73 -10.89 2.36
C PHE A 226 1.77 -11.40 3.37
N ALA A 227 1.65 -10.98 4.63
CA ALA A 227 2.66 -11.27 5.65
C ALA A 227 2.78 -12.77 5.95
N VAL A 228 1.66 -13.49 6.04
CA VAL A 228 1.66 -14.94 6.24
C VAL A 228 2.26 -15.65 5.03
N HIS A 229 1.81 -15.32 3.81
CA HIS A 229 2.30 -15.95 2.58
C HIS A 229 3.81 -15.75 2.40
N ALA A 230 4.32 -14.54 2.70
CA ALA A 230 5.74 -14.23 2.65
C ALA A 230 6.60 -15.04 3.64
N MET A 231 6.01 -15.59 4.70
CA MET A 231 6.75 -16.30 5.76
C MET A 231 6.66 -17.84 5.65
N ILE A 232 5.55 -18.39 5.12
CA ILE A 232 5.31 -19.85 5.15
C ILE A 232 5.94 -20.61 3.97
N ASP A 233 5.70 -20.22 2.71
CA ASP A 233 6.27 -20.88 1.53
C ASP A 233 5.97 -20.08 0.25
N ALA A 234 7.01 -19.84 -0.56
CA ALA A 234 6.92 -19.14 -1.84
C ALA A 234 6.20 -19.94 -2.94
N ASP A 235 6.10 -21.27 -2.81
CA ASP A 235 5.51 -22.14 -3.83
C ASP A 235 3.97 -22.26 -3.73
N VAL A 236 3.37 -21.75 -2.66
CA VAL A 236 1.90 -21.74 -2.48
C VAL A 236 1.25 -20.82 -3.52
N PRO A 237 0.33 -21.32 -4.38
CA PRO A 237 -0.39 -20.48 -5.33
C PRO A 237 -1.23 -19.41 -4.64
N ILE A 238 -1.12 -18.16 -5.08
CA ILE A 238 -1.85 -17.04 -4.51
C ILE A 238 -3.28 -17.00 -5.08
N ASN A 239 -4.26 -17.43 -4.29
CA ASN A 239 -5.68 -17.30 -4.58
C ASN A 239 -6.52 -17.36 -3.28
N GLY A 240 -7.86 -17.28 -3.38
CA GLY A 240 -8.72 -17.25 -2.19
C GLY A 240 -8.65 -18.47 -1.27
N GLY A 241 -8.09 -19.60 -1.71
CA GLY A 241 -7.92 -20.81 -0.90
C GLY A 241 -6.79 -20.70 0.11
N CYS A 242 -5.65 -20.08 -0.25
CA CYS A 242 -4.53 -19.88 0.69
C CYS A 242 -4.85 -18.93 1.85
N PHE A 243 -6.00 -18.25 1.79
CA PHE A 243 -6.47 -17.37 2.86
C PHE A 243 -7.37 -18.08 3.87
N ARG A 244 -7.94 -19.25 3.52
CA ARG A 244 -8.90 -19.98 4.35
C ARG A 244 -8.39 -20.40 5.75
N PRO A 245 -7.10 -20.79 5.94
CA PRO A 245 -6.59 -21.14 7.28
C PRO A 245 -6.14 -19.92 8.11
N ILE A 246 -6.41 -18.68 7.64
CA ILE A 246 -5.97 -17.45 8.29
C ILE A 246 -7.21 -16.67 8.77
N SER A 247 -7.27 -16.39 10.06
CA SER A 247 -8.38 -15.61 10.64
C SER A 247 -7.87 -14.41 11.46
N LEU A 248 -8.65 -13.33 11.44
CA LEU A 248 -8.30 -12.08 12.11
C LEU A 248 -9.38 -11.70 13.12
N LYS A 249 -8.96 -11.29 14.31
CA LYS A 249 -9.80 -10.61 15.29
C LYS A 249 -9.43 -9.13 15.31
N LEU A 250 -10.32 -8.31 14.74
CA LEU A 250 -10.19 -6.86 14.64
C LEU A 250 -11.15 -6.20 15.66
N PRO A 251 -10.65 -5.56 16.73
CA PRO A 251 -11.52 -4.91 17.71
C PRO A 251 -12.41 -3.84 17.04
N GLU A 252 -13.69 -3.78 17.40
CA GLU A 252 -14.60 -2.73 16.95
C GLU A 252 -14.07 -1.34 17.30
N ARG A 253 -14.29 -0.36 16.41
CA ARG A 253 -13.82 1.03 16.58
C ARG A 253 -12.32 1.15 16.82
N SER A 254 -11.55 0.21 16.28
CA SER A 254 -10.09 0.28 16.22
C SER A 254 -9.64 0.93 14.92
N ILE A 255 -8.36 1.32 14.85
CA ILE A 255 -7.79 1.80 13.59
C ILE A 255 -7.84 0.75 12.47
N LEU A 256 -8.03 -0.54 12.79
CA LEU A 256 -8.12 -1.63 11.82
C LEU A 256 -9.57 -2.06 11.53
N ASN A 257 -10.54 -1.46 12.21
CA ASN A 257 -11.98 -1.67 12.01
C ASN A 257 -12.72 -0.38 12.40
N PRO A 258 -12.51 0.72 11.66
CA PRO A 258 -13.10 2.01 11.97
C PRO A 258 -14.59 2.03 11.61
N GLU A 259 -15.35 2.87 12.30
CA GLU A 259 -16.73 3.17 11.93
C GLU A 259 -16.81 4.40 11.01
N GLU A 260 -17.82 4.40 10.14
CA GLU A 260 -18.19 5.56 9.33
C GLU A 260 -18.56 6.74 10.24
N PRO A 261 -18.14 8.00 9.96
CA PRO A 261 -17.54 8.51 8.72
C PRO A 261 -16.02 8.69 8.73
N SER A 262 -15.27 7.87 9.47
CA SER A 262 -13.80 8.03 9.58
C SER A 262 -13.09 8.12 8.22
N ALA A 263 -12.07 8.96 8.17
CA ALA A 263 -11.14 9.08 7.04
C ALA A 263 -10.22 7.84 6.94
N VAL A 264 -10.01 7.29 5.74
CA VAL A 264 -9.26 6.04 5.47
C VAL A 264 -8.26 6.15 4.30
N ASN A 265 -7.96 7.35 3.81
CA ASN A 265 -7.15 7.53 2.61
C ASN A 265 -5.69 7.08 2.78
N ALA A 266 -5.09 7.44 3.92
CA ALA A 266 -3.68 7.20 4.26
C ALA A 266 -3.42 5.78 4.78
N ARG A 267 -4.32 4.84 4.47
CA ARG A 267 -4.30 3.44 4.90
C ARG A 267 -2.98 2.69 4.66
N THR A 268 -2.18 3.08 3.67
CA THR A 268 -0.95 2.34 3.32
C THR A 268 0.05 2.28 4.46
N SER A 269 0.26 3.38 5.22
CA SER A 269 1.18 3.37 6.37
C SER A 269 0.75 2.36 7.43
N THR A 270 -0.56 2.33 7.72
CA THR A 270 -1.14 1.40 8.70
C THR A 270 -1.07 -0.04 8.21
N MET A 271 -1.37 -0.28 6.94
CA MET A 271 -1.27 -1.59 6.30
C MET A 271 0.15 -2.16 6.36
N LYS A 272 1.16 -1.35 6.00
CA LYS A 272 2.58 -1.75 6.07
C LYS A 272 2.99 -2.06 7.51
N ARG A 273 2.52 -1.26 8.48
CA ARG A 273 2.77 -1.51 9.91
C ARG A 273 2.14 -2.81 10.41
N VAL A 274 0.93 -3.12 9.96
CA VAL A 274 0.26 -4.40 10.26
C VAL A 274 1.06 -5.57 9.68
N ALA A 275 1.46 -5.48 8.41
CA ALA A 275 2.27 -6.52 7.77
C ALA A 275 3.59 -6.74 8.52
N GLY A 276 4.33 -5.67 8.84
CA GLY A 276 5.56 -5.72 9.62
C GLY A 276 5.38 -6.34 11.00
N CYS A 277 4.32 -5.99 11.73
CA CYS A 277 4.03 -6.61 13.03
C CYS A 277 3.79 -8.14 12.90
N ILE A 278 3.10 -8.59 11.84
CA ILE A 278 2.83 -10.01 11.62
C ILE A 278 4.13 -10.74 11.24
N THR A 279 4.91 -10.21 10.29
CA THR A 279 6.18 -10.82 9.88
C THR A 279 7.16 -10.90 11.04
N SER A 280 7.29 -9.84 11.86
CA SER A 280 8.15 -9.81 13.04
C SER A 280 7.63 -10.70 14.19
N ALA A 281 6.34 -11.01 14.25
CA ALA A 281 5.80 -12.02 15.17
C ALA A 281 6.08 -13.45 14.67
N LEU A 282 5.85 -13.73 13.38
CA LEU A 282 6.14 -15.03 12.77
C LEU A 282 7.64 -15.35 12.75
N GLY A 283 8.50 -14.35 12.55
CA GLY A 283 9.96 -14.53 12.66
C GLY A 283 10.42 -14.97 14.06
N LYS A 284 9.61 -14.76 15.12
CA LYS A 284 9.89 -15.33 16.45
C LYS A 284 9.54 -16.81 16.53
N ALA A 285 8.59 -17.28 15.71
CA ALA A 285 8.22 -18.69 15.60
C ALA A 285 9.25 -19.45 14.76
N ASP A 286 9.78 -18.83 13.70
CA ASP A 286 10.80 -19.40 12.82
C ASP A 286 12.04 -18.48 12.72
N PRO A 287 12.96 -18.53 13.71
CA PRO A 287 14.12 -17.65 13.76
C PRO A 287 15.03 -17.68 12.52
N PRO A 288 15.27 -18.83 11.86
CA PRO A 288 16.00 -18.87 10.58
C PRO A 288 15.38 -18.05 9.45
N ARG A 289 14.04 -17.88 9.45
CA ARG A 289 13.32 -17.04 8.47
C ARG A 289 13.08 -15.62 8.96
N ALA A 290 13.55 -15.27 10.15
CA ALA A 290 13.35 -13.94 10.70
C ALA A 290 14.05 -12.87 9.86
N VAL A 291 13.32 -11.79 9.59
CA VAL A 291 13.82 -10.58 8.94
C VAL A 291 13.72 -9.45 9.96
N ALA A 292 14.73 -8.58 10.01
CA ALA A 292 14.66 -7.34 10.77
C ALA A 292 13.53 -6.45 10.22
N ASP A 293 13.11 -5.46 10.99
CA ASP A 293 12.07 -4.56 10.48
C ASP A 293 12.59 -3.83 9.25
N ALA A 294 11.80 -3.80 8.18
CA ALA A 294 11.99 -2.82 7.13
C ALA A 294 11.64 -1.43 7.69
N ALA A 295 12.12 -0.39 6.99
CA ALA A 295 11.60 0.96 7.21
C ALA A 295 10.06 0.98 7.16
N GLY A 296 9.43 0.07 6.40
CA GLY A 296 7.97 -0.10 6.41
C GLY A 296 7.23 1.19 6.05
N GLU A 297 7.93 2.08 5.34
CA GLU A 297 7.48 3.38 4.89
C GLU A 297 7.26 3.31 3.38
N LEU A 298 6.20 3.96 2.92
CA LEU A 298 6.06 4.40 1.53
C LEU A 298 5.92 5.91 1.61
N LEU A 299 7.02 6.65 1.48
CA LEU A 299 6.98 8.10 1.55
C LEU A 299 6.21 8.58 0.32
N LEU A 300 5.00 9.08 0.56
CA LEU A 300 4.20 9.68 -0.48
C LEU A 300 4.39 11.18 -0.44
N LEU A 301 4.87 11.72 -1.57
CA LEU A 301 4.89 13.13 -1.84
C LEU A 301 3.84 13.43 -2.92
N ALA A 302 3.07 14.49 -2.76
CA ALA A 302 2.22 14.98 -3.83
C ALA A 302 2.40 16.47 -4.02
N PHE A 303 2.45 16.86 -5.29
CA PHE A 303 2.61 18.22 -5.74
C PHE A 303 1.46 18.56 -6.66
N GLY A 304 0.74 19.63 -6.38
CA GLY A 304 -0.33 20.08 -7.24
C GLY A 304 -0.49 21.59 -7.27
N GLY A 305 -1.00 22.08 -8.38
CA GLY A 305 -1.16 23.50 -8.62
C GLY A 305 -1.79 23.78 -9.98
N GLU A 306 -1.62 25.01 -10.43
CA GLU A 306 -2.13 25.52 -11.71
C GLU A 306 -0.96 25.98 -12.58
N ARG A 307 -1.04 25.71 -13.89
CA ARG A 307 -0.10 26.20 -14.89
C ARG A 307 -0.46 27.62 -15.31
N GLU A 308 0.44 28.29 -16.03
CA GLU A 308 0.23 29.64 -16.56
C GLU A 308 -1.00 29.74 -17.51
N ASP A 309 -1.39 28.64 -18.16
CA ASP A 309 -2.55 28.56 -19.05
C ASP A 309 -3.88 28.24 -18.32
N GLY A 310 -3.86 28.14 -16.98
CA GLY A 310 -5.02 27.83 -16.14
C GLY A 310 -5.32 26.32 -16.02
N SER A 311 -4.57 25.45 -16.69
CA SER A 311 -4.71 24.00 -16.51
C SER A 311 -4.14 23.54 -15.18
N ARG A 312 -4.75 22.51 -14.58
CA ARG A 312 -4.30 21.93 -13.31
C ARG A 312 -3.30 20.82 -13.55
N TYR A 313 -2.38 20.64 -12.61
CA TYR A 313 -1.50 19.48 -12.57
C TYR A 313 -1.51 18.86 -11.17
N VAL A 314 -1.26 17.55 -11.15
CA VAL A 314 -1.01 16.77 -9.94
C VAL A 314 0.05 15.74 -10.30
N VAL A 315 1.11 15.64 -9.49
CA VAL A 315 2.06 14.54 -9.56
C VAL A 315 2.22 13.96 -8.17
N GLY A 316 2.17 12.63 -8.10
CA GLY A 316 2.48 11.87 -6.90
C GLY A 316 3.81 11.18 -7.10
N GLU A 317 4.65 11.20 -6.08
CA GLU A 317 5.86 10.41 -6.03
C GLU A 317 5.82 9.47 -4.83
N LEU A 318 6.23 8.23 -5.09
CA LEU A 318 6.41 7.18 -4.10
C LEU A 318 7.91 6.94 -3.93
N VAL A 319 8.44 7.27 -2.76
CA VAL A 319 9.86 7.18 -2.45
C VAL A 319 10.09 5.99 -1.52
N ALA A 320 10.86 5.03 -2.02
CA ALA A 320 11.24 3.83 -1.30
C ALA A 320 12.29 4.08 -0.20
N SER A 321 12.48 3.07 0.63
CA SER A 321 13.26 3.16 1.87
C SER A 321 14.07 1.88 2.09
N GLY A 322 14.78 1.77 3.22
CA GLY A 322 15.61 0.60 3.52
C GLY A 322 14.79 -0.63 3.92
N SER A 323 15.08 -1.80 3.33
CA SER A 323 14.53 -3.08 3.82
C SER A 323 15.33 -3.65 5.01
N GLY A 324 14.72 -4.53 5.80
CA GLY A 324 15.38 -5.19 6.92
C GLY A 324 16.37 -6.26 6.46
N ALA A 325 17.44 -6.45 7.24
CA ALA A 325 18.40 -7.54 7.03
C ALA A 325 17.85 -8.88 7.54
N SER A 326 18.40 -9.99 7.04
CA SER A 326 18.07 -11.34 7.50
C SER A 326 19.32 -12.19 7.69
N GLU A 327 19.14 -13.42 8.16
CA GLU A 327 20.24 -14.38 8.24
C GLU A 327 20.79 -14.65 6.83
N GLY A 328 22.05 -14.26 6.58
CA GLY A 328 22.72 -14.49 5.31
C GLY A 328 22.65 -13.33 4.31
N MET A 329 21.86 -12.28 4.59
CA MET A 329 21.61 -11.22 3.61
C MET A 329 21.53 -9.81 4.24
N ASP A 330 22.29 -8.87 3.68
CA ASP A 330 22.08 -7.44 3.93
C ASP A 330 20.69 -7.03 3.41
N GLY A 331 20.06 -6.07 4.08
CA GLY A 331 18.88 -5.42 3.54
C GLY A 331 19.20 -4.73 2.20
N VAL A 332 18.23 -4.83 1.29
CA VAL A 332 18.24 -4.12 0.01
C VAL A 332 18.01 -2.63 0.25
N ASP A 333 18.86 -1.80 -0.36
CA ASP A 333 18.80 -0.35 -0.29
C ASP A 333 17.67 0.18 -1.17
N VAL A 334 16.89 1.14 -0.66
CA VAL A 334 15.86 1.88 -1.42
C VAL A 334 14.92 0.96 -2.22
N ILE A 335 14.19 0.10 -1.51
CA ILE A 335 13.24 -0.85 -2.09
C ILE A 335 11.88 -0.77 -1.38
N GLU A 336 10.81 -0.97 -2.14
CA GLU A 336 9.48 -1.16 -1.56
C GLU A 336 9.38 -2.51 -0.84
N THR A 337 8.67 -2.50 0.29
CA THR A 337 8.51 -3.63 1.23
C THR A 337 7.07 -3.70 1.76
N ASP A 338 6.71 -4.78 2.45
CA ASP A 338 5.51 -4.87 3.29
C ASP A 338 4.17 -4.62 2.56
N GLY A 339 4.01 -5.17 1.36
CA GLY A 339 2.75 -5.12 0.60
C GLY A 339 2.67 -4.02 -0.46
N THR A 340 3.81 -3.46 -0.87
CA THR A 340 3.94 -2.50 -1.99
C THR A 340 5.06 -2.93 -2.93
N ASN A 341 4.98 -2.54 -4.21
CA ASN A 341 5.94 -2.90 -5.27
C ASN A 341 6.13 -1.77 -6.30
N CYS A 342 5.94 -0.52 -5.86
CA CYS A 342 5.99 0.63 -6.74
C CYS A 342 7.43 0.89 -7.24
N MET A 343 7.55 1.22 -8.53
CA MET A 343 8.82 1.68 -9.12
C MET A 343 9.01 3.16 -8.86
N ASN A 344 10.26 3.62 -8.89
CA ASN A 344 10.57 5.05 -8.79
C ASN A 344 10.09 5.80 -10.04
N LEU A 345 9.62 7.03 -9.85
CA LEU A 345 9.28 7.93 -10.95
C LEU A 345 10.59 8.46 -11.58
N PRO A 346 10.79 8.31 -12.91
CA PRO A 346 11.94 8.90 -13.59
C PRO A 346 12.00 10.41 -13.37
N ILE A 347 13.19 10.95 -13.07
CA ILE A 347 13.39 12.38 -12.82
C ILE A 347 12.89 13.21 -14.01
N GLU A 348 13.29 12.84 -15.22
CA GLU A 348 12.89 13.53 -16.45
C GLU A 348 11.38 13.55 -16.64
N ALA A 349 10.67 12.49 -16.27
CA ALA A 349 9.20 12.45 -16.35
C ALA A 349 8.56 13.42 -15.34
N LEU A 350 9.06 13.45 -14.09
CA LEU A 350 8.59 14.41 -13.09
C LEU A 350 8.81 15.86 -13.53
N GLU A 351 10.01 16.19 -14.00
CA GLU A 351 10.37 17.56 -14.39
C GLU A 351 9.63 18.05 -15.65
N LEU A 352 9.14 17.13 -16.48
CA LEU A 352 8.28 17.46 -17.63
C LEU A 352 6.85 17.82 -17.19
N ASP A 353 6.35 17.15 -16.16
CA ASP A 353 4.94 17.26 -15.76
C ASP A 353 4.70 18.39 -14.77
N VAL A 354 5.66 18.76 -13.92
CA VAL A 354 5.49 19.77 -12.87
C VAL A 354 6.63 20.77 -12.80
N PRO A 355 6.40 22.01 -12.29
CA PRO A 355 7.43 23.04 -12.20
C PRO A 355 8.38 22.79 -11.01
N ILE A 356 8.93 21.58 -10.93
CA ILE A 356 9.84 21.12 -9.87
C ILE A 356 11.10 20.58 -10.52
N ARG A 357 12.25 20.91 -9.93
CA ARG A 357 13.56 20.34 -10.29
C ARG A 357 14.05 19.40 -9.20
N ILE A 358 14.64 18.29 -9.61
CA ILE A 358 15.33 17.37 -8.69
C ILE A 358 16.81 17.73 -8.67
N ASN A 359 17.25 18.40 -7.60
CA ASN A 359 18.65 18.80 -7.45
C ASN A 359 19.54 17.66 -6.98
N LYS A 360 18.96 16.68 -6.28
CA LYS A 360 19.72 15.61 -5.62
C LYS A 360 18.91 14.32 -5.52
N THR A 361 19.57 13.20 -5.82
CA THR A 361 19.10 11.84 -5.59
C THR A 361 20.30 10.96 -5.21
N GLU A 362 20.43 10.60 -3.94
CA GLU A 362 21.59 9.85 -3.43
C GLU A 362 21.19 8.84 -2.35
N LEU A 363 21.91 7.73 -2.23
CA LEU A 363 21.78 6.85 -1.07
C LEU A 363 22.10 7.63 0.21
N ARG A 364 21.26 7.44 1.23
CA ARG A 364 21.48 8.00 2.57
C ARG A 364 22.51 7.15 3.31
N LYS A 365 23.78 7.49 3.15
CA LYS A 365 24.91 6.72 3.71
C LYS A 365 24.76 6.52 5.21
N GLY A 366 25.06 5.31 5.67
CA GLY A 366 24.99 4.96 7.10
C GLY A 366 23.58 4.93 7.70
N SER A 367 22.51 5.03 6.90
CA SER A 367 21.14 4.99 7.42
C SER A 367 20.66 3.58 7.78
N GLY A 368 21.20 2.54 7.17
CA GLY A 368 20.83 1.15 7.49
C GLY A 368 21.37 0.71 8.83
N GLY A 369 20.57 -0.07 9.57
CA GLY A 369 20.95 -0.57 10.89
C GLY A 369 22.20 -1.44 10.85
N ALA A 370 23.15 -1.17 11.75
CA ALA A 370 24.41 -1.91 11.80
C ALA A 370 24.18 -3.37 12.23
N GLY A 371 24.89 -4.32 11.63
CA GLY A 371 24.86 -5.71 12.06
C GLY A 371 25.85 -6.55 11.27
N LYS A 372 25.93 -7.84 11.59
CA LYS A 372 26.62 -8.84 10.74
C LYS A 372 26.16 -8.68 9.30
N PHE A 373 24.85 -8.58 9.12
CA PHE A 373 24.20 -8.09 7.92
C PHE A 373 23.55 -6.74 8.23
N ARG A 374 23.85 -5.72 7.42
CA ARG A 374 23.32 -4.36 7.65
C ARG A 374 21.90 -4.25 7.08
N GLY A 375 21.10 -3.37 7.66
CA GLY A 375 19.85 -2.95 7.04
C GLY A 375 20.09 -2.22 5.72
N GLY A 376 19.07 -2.19 4.88
CA GLY A 376 19.05 -1.41 3.66
C GLY A 376 19.12 0.08 3.97
N LEU A 377 19.81 0.84 3.13
CA LEU A 377 19.87 2.29 3.22
C LEU A 377 18.58 2.94 2.70
N GLY A 378 18.22 4.07 3.29
CA GLY A 378 17.26 5.02 2.73
C GLY A 378 17.88 5.88 1.61
N ILE A 379 17.14 6.90 1.20
CA ILE A 379 17.52 7.83 0.12
C ILE A 379 17.40 9.28 0.59
N ILE A 380 18.24 10.14 0.01
CA ILE A 380 18.12 11.60 0.09
C ILE A 380 17.60 12.09 -1.27
N ARG A 381 16.47 12.81 -1.26
CA ARG A 381 15.95 13.52 -2.42
C ARG A 381 15.75 15.00 -2.13
N GLU A 382 16.07 15.84 -3.11
CA GLU A 382 15.87 17.29 -3.02
C GLU A 382 15.04 17.80 -4.20
N TYR A 383 13.98 18.53 -3.85
CA TYR A 383 12.99 19.10 -4.76
C TYR A 383 13.02 20.63 -4.68
N GLU A 384 13.20 21.32 -5.80
CA GLU A 384 13.14 22.78 -5.88
C GLU A 384 11.92 23.21 -6.67
N VAL A 385 11.09 24.10 -6.10
CA VAL A 385 9.97 24.69 -6.84
C VAL A 385 10.48 25.79 -7.75
N LEU A 386 10.19 25.70 -9.04
CA LEU A 386 10.69 26.65 -10.04
C LEU A 386 9.72 27.79 -10.32
N LYS A 387 8.40 27.49 -10.33
CA LYS A 387 7.37 28.44 -10.76
C LYS A 387 6.03 28.15 -10.07
N GLY A 388 5.27 29.23 -9.83
CA GLY A 388 3.94 29.16 -9.24
C GLY A 388 3.93 28.70 -7.78
N GLU A 389 2.80 28.89 -7.12
CA GLU A 389 2.55 28.28 -5.82
C GLU A 389 2.25 26.78 -6.03
N VAL A 390 2.92 25.93 -5.24
CA VAL A 390 2.69 24.48 -5.24
C VAL A 390 2.10 24.06 -3.90
N ILE A 391 0.97 23.37 -3.94
CA ILE A 391 0.45 22.67 -2.77
C ILE A 391 1.22 21.35 -2.66
N PHE A 392 1.93 21.21 -1.55
CA PHE A 392 2.76 20.06 -1.24
C PHE A 392 2.13 19.25 -0.11
N THR A 393 2.02 17.95 -0.32
CA THR A 393 1.67 16.97 0.71
C THR A 393 2.88 16.10 0.99
N HIS A 394 3.28 16.00 2.25
CA HIS A 394 4.26 15.03 2.74
C HIS A 394 3.58 14.00 3.63
N ARG A 395 3.60 12.73 3.24
CA ARG A 395 3.05 11.62 4.01
C ARG A 395 4.11 10.54 4.20
N GLY A 396 4.86 10.67 5.29
CA GLY A 396 5.93 9.76 5.71
C GLY A 396 5.65 9.09 7.07
N GLU A 397 6.58 8.23 7.45
CA GLU A 397 6.65 7.50 8.72
C GLU A 397 8.12 7.42 9.19
N ARG A 398 8.36 6.82 10.37
CA ARG A 398 9.72 6.60 10.91
C ARG A 398 10.46 7.90 11.27
N HIS A 399 9.76 9.01 11.51
CA HIS A 399 10.38 10.22 12.08
C HIS A 399 10.58 10.09 13.60
N ALA A 400 9.75 9.31 14.30
CA ALA A 400 9.84 9.12 15.75
C ALA A 400 10.27 7.70 16.15
N TYR A 401 9.88 6.68 15.38
CA TYR A 401 10.13 5.27 15.72
C TYR A 401 10.96 4.57 14.64
N ALA A 402 12.19 4.19 14.97
CA ALA A 402 13.10 3.52 14.03
C ALA A 402 12.66 2.08 13.71
N ALA A 403 13.01 1.59 12.52
CA ALA A 403 12.94 0.17 12.20
C ALA A 403 13.96 -0.60 13.04
N GLN A 404 13.52 -1.62 13.78
CA GLN A 404 14.38 -2.32 14.73
C GLN A 404 15.19 -3.43 14.07
N GLY A 405 16.43 -3.58 14.53
CA GLY A 405 17.25 -4.74 14.20
C GLY A 405 16.88 -5.96 15.03
N ILE A 406 17.32 -7.14 14.59
CA ILE A 406 17.11 -8.41 15.28
C ILE A 406 18.44 -9.12 15.56
N SER A 407 18.45 -10.06 16.50
CA SER A 407 19.63 -10.87 16.83
C SER A 407 20.88 -10.03 17.17
N SER A 408 20.71 -8.92 17.88
CA SER A 408 21.75 -7.91 18.21
C SER A 408 22.11 -6.93 17.08
N GLY A 409 21.39 -6.96 15.97
CA GLY A 409 21.44 -5.90 14.96
C GLY A 409 20.89 -4.58 15.50
N GLY A 410 21.46 -3.47 15.05
CA GLY A 410 21.04 -2.12 15.37
C GLY A 410 19.83 -1.66 14.57
N ALA A 411 19.14 -0.65 15.09
CA ALA A 411 18.03 0.00 14.42
C ALA A 411 18.51 0.84 13.22
N GLY A 412 17.65 0.99 12.21
CA GLY A 412 17.87 1.94 11.12
C GLY A 412 17.77 3.39 11.59
N ALA A 413 18.35 4.31 10.84
CA ALA A 413 18.22 5.74 11.10
C ALA A 413 16.78 6.20 10.84
N LEU A 414 16.31 7.14 11.66
CA LEU A 414 15.01 7.80 11.50
C LEU A 414 14.95 8.62 10.19
N ALA A 415 13.77 8.74 9.63
CA ALA A 415 13.48 9.66 8.53
C ALA A 415 13.54 11.11 9.01
N GLN A 416 13.89 12.02 8.10
CA GLN A 416 13.93 13.46 8.37
C GLN A 416 13.56 14.22 7.10
N SER A 417 12.75 15.28 7.24
CA SER A 417 12.41 16.15 6.13
C SER A 417 12.52 17.61 6.53
N VAL A 418 12.98 18.43 5.60
CA VAL A 418 13.28 19.85 5.81
C VAL A 418 12.82 20.66 4.60
N ILE A 419 12.22 21.82 4.85
CA ILE A 419 11.96 22.85 3.84
C ILE A 419 12.94 24.00 4.05
N TYR A 420 13.73 24.31 3.04
CA TYR A 420 14.54 25.52 2.95
C TYR A 420 13.75 26.56 2.16
N ARG A 421 13.41 27.67 2.82
CA ARG A 421 12.71 28.80 2.20
C ARG A 421 13.67 29.69 1.44
N LEU A 422 13.16 30.41 0.45
CA LEU A 422 13.94 31.37 -0.34
C LEU A 422 14.61 32.47 0.51
N ASP A 423 13.99 32.85 1.64
CA ASP A 423 14.53 33.85 2.57
C ASP A 423 15.68 33.31 3.46
N GLY A 424 16.04 32.03 3.31
CA GLY A 424 17.06 31.34 4.07
C GLY A 424 16.55 30.62 5.32
N THR A 425 15.25 30.69 5.63
CA THR A 425 14.65 29.97 6.76
C THR A 425 14.69 28.46 6.51
N MET A 426 15.02 27.70 7.56
CA MET A 426 15.01 26.23 7.54
C MET A 426 13.91 25.71 8.47
N GLU A 427 12.98 24.94 7.92
CA GLU A 427 11.84 24.34 8.64
C GLU A 427 11.99 22.82 8.65
N VAL A 428 12.25 22.23 9.82
CA VAL A 428 12.12 20.77 9.99
C VAL A 428 10.63 20.45 10.04
N ILE A 429 10.17 19.58 9.15
CA ILE A 429 8.74 19.24 9.05
C ILE A 429 8.44 17.89 9.68
N ASN A 430 7.21 17.78 10.20
CA ASN A 430 6.68 16.53 10.73
C ASN A 430 6.51 15.48 9.62
N SER A 431 6.33 14.22 10.01
CA SER A 431 6.11 13.13 9.06
C SER A 431 4.86 13.31 8.20
N LYS A 432 3.89 14.12 8.65
CA LYS A 432 2.62 14.37 7.99
C LYS A 432 2.35 15.87 7.95
N ILE A 433 2.31 16.46 6.75
CA ILE A 433 1.97 17.87 6.57
C ILE A 433 1.42 18.17 5.18
N ILE A 434 0.59 19.21 5.10
CA ILE A 434 0.25 19.87 3.85
C ILE A 434 0.75 21.31 3.96
N GLN A 435 1.55 21.73 3.00
CA GLN A 435 2.22 23.02 3.01
C GLN A 435 2.12 23.68 1.63
N LYS A 436 2.14 25.02 1.61
CA LYS A 436 2.37 25.78 0.38
C LYS A 436 3.85 26.03 0.20
N LEU A 437 4.35 25.71 -0.99
CA LEU A 437 5.71 26.01 -1.43
C LEU A 437 5.67 27.13 -2.46
N GLN A 438 6.66 28.01 -2.39
CA GLN A 438 6.85 29.13 -3.31
C GLN A 438 8.06 28.88 -4.22
N PRO A 439 8.16 29.57 -5.37
CA PRO A 439 9.34 29.49 -6.22
C PRO A 439 10.64 29.77 -5.43
N GLY A 440 11.62 28.89 -5.57
CA GLY A 440 12.89 28.90 -4.85
C GLY A 440 12.89 28.12 -3.53
N ASP A 441 11.73 27.70 -3.01
CA ASP A 441 11.69 26.79 -1.87
C ASP A 441 12.25 25.42 -2.27
N ARG A 442 12.99 24.80 -1.35
CA ARG A 442 13.60 23.47 -1.53
C ARG A 442 13.14 22.52 -0.45
N VAL A 443 12.57 21.38 -0.81
CA VAL A 443 12.24 20.28 0.11
C VAL A 443 13.34 19.23 0.03
N VAL A 444 13.97 18.92 1.15
CA VAL A 444 14.90 17.80 1.28
C VAL A 444 14.23 16.73 2.12
N VAL A 445 14.14 15.52 1.58
CA VAL A 445 13.63 14.34 2.30
C VAL A 445 14.74 13.32 2.44
N GLU A 446 14.87 12.78 3.64
CA GLU A 446 15.76 11.69 3.99
C GLU A 446 14.91 10.53 4.51
N THR A 447 14.78 9.45 3.74
CA THR A 447 14.02 8.28 4.20
C THR A 447 14.79 7.45 5.23
N ALA A 448 14.04 6.66 6.00
CA ALA A 448 14.62 5.80 7.03
C ALA A 448 15.48 4.65 6.46
N GLY A 449 16.31 4.05 7.30
CA GLY A 449 16.94 2.77 6.98
C GLY A 449 16.16 1.59 7.56
N GLY A 450 16.45 0.39 7.06
CA GLY A 450 15.94 -0.85 7.67
C GLY A 450 16.80 -1.30 8.86
N GLY A 451 16.29 -2.23 9.67
CA GLY A 451 17.01 -2.82 10.79
C GLY A 451 18.12 -3.78 10.35
N GLY A 452 19.18 -3.89 11.16
CA GLY A 452 20.27 -4.83 10.96
C GLY A 452 20.01 -6.22 11.56
N TYR A 453 20.85 -7.18 11.21
CA TYR A 453 20.84 -8.55 11.74
C TYR A 453 22.21 -8.92 12.31
N GLY A 454 22.26 -9.47 13.52
CA GLY A 454 23.49 -10.02 14.10
C GLY A 454 24.45 -8.96 14.67
N ASP A 455 25.46 -9.38 15.44
CA ASP A 455 26.49 -8.48 15.97
C ASP A 455 27.36 -7.92 14.82
N ILE A 456 27.51 -6.60 14.78
CA ILE A 456 28.37 -5.89 13.82
C ILE A 456 29.82 -6.38 13.82
N LYS A 457 30.31 -6.94 14.94
CA LYS A 457 31.66 -7.53 15.04
C LYS A 457 31.83 -8.78 14.17
N GLU A 458 30.72 -9.43 13.80
CA GLU A 458 30.72 -10.58 12.90
C GLU A 458 30.63 -10.18 11.42
N ARG A 459 30.46 -8.88 11.11
CA ARG A 459 30.44 -8.41 9.72
C ARG A 459 31.80 -8.67 9.07
N SER A 460 31.79 -9.36 7.94
CA SER A 460 33.04 -9.74 7.27
C SER A 460 33.80 -8.51 6.78
N GLN A 461 35.13 -8.57 6.81
CA GLN A 461 35.99 -7.50 6.26
C GLN A 461 35.68 -7.23 4.77
N GLN A 462 35.30 -8.28 4.02
CA GLN A 462 34.92 -8.15 2.61
C GLN A 462 33.63 -7.32 2.46
N SER A 463 32.63 -7.57 3.30
CA SER A 463 31.37 -6.81 3.32
C SER A 463 31.62 -5.33 3.67
N VAL A 464 32.49 -5.06 4.66
CA VAL A 464 32.87 -3.69 5.03
C VAL A 464 33.55 -2.95 3.87
N ILE A 465 34.49 -3.60 3.18
CA ILE A 465 35.15 -3.01 2.00
C ILE A 465 34.13 -2.77 0.89
N ALA A 466 33.20 -3.70 0.66
CA ALA A 466 32.15 -3.56 -0.33
C ALA A 466 31.22 -2.36 -0.01
N ASP A 467 30.87 -2.14 1.25
CA ASP A 467 30.08 -0.98 1.66
C ASP A 467 30.82 0.33 1.35
N GLN A 468 32.10 0.43 1.69
CA GLN A 468 32.93 1.62 1.42
C GLN A 468 33.08 1.90 -0.07
N VAL A 469 33.39 0.88 -0.87
CA VAL A 469 33.53 0.99 -2.34
C VAL A 469 32.23 1.45 -2.98
N ASN A 470 31.10 0.92 -2.50
CA ASN A 470 29.76 1.31 -2.97
C ASN A 470 29.22 2.58 -2.31
N ARG A 471 30.05 3.29 -1.53
CA ARG A 471 29.72 4.55 -0.84
C ARG A 471 28.49 4.43 0.07
N LYS A 472 28.32 3.29 0.74
CA LYS A 472 27.21 2.99 1.66
C LYS A 472 27.53 3.36 3.12
N SER A 473 28.81 3.38 3.47
CA SER A 473 29.35 3.69 4.81
C SER A 473 30.41 4.76 4.78
#